data_AF-X1KA21-F1
#
_entry.id   AF-X1KA21-F1
#
_cell.length_a   1.000
_cell.length_b   1.000
_cell.length_c   1.000
_cell.angle_alpha   90.00
_cell.angle_beta   90.00
_cell.angle_gamma   90.00
#
_symmetry.space_group_name_H-M   'P 1'
#
loop_
_entity.id
_entity.type
_entity.pdbx_description
1 polymer ?
#
loop_
_entity_poly.entity_id
_entity_poly.type
_entity_poly.pdbx_seq_one_letter_code
_entity_poly.pdbx_strand_id
1 'polypeptide(L)'
;SFSYQYKLATKSVYTQAKGDCVICRGERVYGIWNSLDSKLAFEYIGLGDIEYSKNNNKWQKSSRGDEANIFIQIERLLKFDKFEYIGSEKEFLYRFKVNIPFLAPGRWKEMIGLIKISKRNYLPKMIWAGLPDSSVYWEIELYNYNKKKRIEFSVKDWNNYSLTVPGVSSEYFKAIKRRLDLIDVNYRIKKKGDDVILAMPEYYNIEDIRVMLSNRILNVYGLVEGKEDANKVGYLKGDINMPLLSLFSFSIQFTHLS
;
A
#
# COMPACT_ATOMS: atom_id res chain seq x y z
N SER A 1 0.46 3.42 -6.83
CA SER A 1 1.79 3.60 -6.20
C SER A 1 2.00 5.08 -5.92
N PHE A 2 2.87 5.41 -4.98
CA PHE A 2 3.30 6.77 -4.68
C PHE A 2 4.71 6.76 -4.08
N SER A 3 5.39 7.90 -4.15
CA SER A 3 6.57 8.18 -3.33
C SER A 3 6.17 9.01 -2.13
N TYR A 4 6.95 8.93 -1.07
CA TYR A 4 6.71 9.72 0.12
C TYR A 4 8.00 10.17 0.81
N GLN A 5 7.89 11.27 1.53
CA GLN A 5 8.84 11.66 2.57
C GLN A 5 8.06 11.66 3.88
N TYR A 6 8.60 11.06 4.93
CA TYR A 6 7.95 11.10 6.24
C TYR A 6 8.91 11.62 7.30
N LYS A 7 8.34 12.35 8.25
CA LYS A 7 9.00 12.80 9.46
C LYS A 7 8.21 12.30 10.66
N LEU A 8 8.92 11.78 11.64
CA LEU A 8 8.34 11.35 12.91
C LEU A 8 9.10 12.05 14.02
N ALA A 9 8.40 12.73 14.91
CA ALA A 9 8.98 13.29 16.12
C ALA A 9 8.22 12.76 17.32
N THR A 10 8.96 12.20 18.27
CA THR A 10 8.48 11.77 19.58
C THR A 10 9.39 12.38 20.65
N LYS A 11 9.09 12.14 21.93
CA LYS A 11 9.93 12.64 23.03
C LYS A 11 11.38 12.16 22.98
N SER A 12 11.62 10.94 22.48
CA SER A 12 12.93 10.28 22.52
C SER A 12 13.57 10.11 21.15
N VAL A 13 12.79 10.20 20.08
CA VAL A 13 13.22 9.81 18.74
C VAL A 13 12.69 10.76 17.69
N TYR A 14 13.57 11.14 16.77
CA TYR A 14 13.28 11.90 15.56
C TYR A 14 13.72 11.14 14.31
N THR A 15 12.83 11.01 13.33
CA THR A 15 13.08 10.25 12.10
C THR A 15 12.79 11.08 10.88
N GLN A 16 13.66 10.96 9.89
CA GLN A 16 13.39 11.41 8.54
C GLN A 16 13.63 10.24 7.59
N ALA A 17 12.66 9.96 6.73
CA ALA A 17 12.83 8.93 5.73
C ALA A 17 12.15 9.31 4.41
N LYS A 18 12.57 8.60 3.38
CA LYS A 18 11.93 8.62 2.07
C LYS A 18 11.58 7.20 1.70
N GLY A 19 10.49 7.03 0.98
CA GLY A 19 10.10 5.72 0.54
C GLY A 19 9.24 5.73 -0.71
N ASP A 20 9.09 4.52 -1.23
CA ASP A 20 8.24 4.21 -2.37
C ASP A 20 7.26 3.13 -1.93
N CYS A 21 5.97 3.39 -2.15
CA CYS A 21 4.89 2.45 -1.85
C CYS A 21 4.22 2.00 -3.14
N VAL A 22 4.18 0.69 -3.36
CA VAL A 22 3.33 0.04 -4.34
C VAL A 22 2.22 -0.66 -3.58
N ILE A 23 1.05 -0.02 -3.57
CA ILE A 23 -0.17 -0.48 -2.89
C ILE A 23 -0.41 -1.97 -3.21
N CYS A 24 -0.69 -2.77 -2.18
CA CYS A 24 -0.89 -4.22 -2.25
C CYS A 24 0.30 -5.03 -2.80
N ARG A 25 1.53 -4.49 -2.79
CA ARG A 25 2.73 -5.27 -3.15
C ARG A 25 3.85 -5.09 -2.18
N GLY A 26 4.16 -3.85 -1.84
CA GLY A 26 5.27 -3.59 -0.94
C GLY A 26 5.73 -2.16 -0.94
N GLU A 27 6.71 -1.93 -0.10
CA GLU A 27 7.35 -0.65 0.07
C GLU A 27 8.86 -0.81 0.23
N ARG A 28 9.59 0.23 -0.13
CA ARG A 28 10.99 0.40 0.25
C ARG A 28 11.13 1.74 0.91
N VAL A 29 11.77 1.75 2.06
CA VAL A 29 11.96 2.96 2.86
C VAL A 29 13.40 3.02 3.33
N TYR A 30 13.98 4.21 3.29
CA TYR A 30 15.31 4.47 3.79
C TYR A 30 15.34 5.82 4.48
N GLY A 31 16.10 5.91 5.55
CA GLY A 31 16.09 7.09 6.38
C GLY A 31 17.11 7.05 7.48
N ILE A 32 16.90 7.95 8.43
CA ILE A 32 17.78 8.13 9.57
C ILE A 32 16.91 8.24 10.82
N TRP A 33 17.18 7.37 11.79
CA TRP A 33 16.75 7.51 13.17
C TRP A 33 17.74 8.40 13.92
N ASN A 34 17.25 9.42 14.59
CA ASN A 34 18.03 10.25 15.51
C ASN A 34 17.42 10.09 16.90
N SER A 35 18.23 9.65 17.86
CA SER A 35 17.93 9.72 19.29
C SER A 35 18.90 10.68 19.96
N LEU A 36 18.75 10.89 21.27
CA LEU A 36 19.69 11.71 22.05
C LEU A 36 21.16 11.23 21.91
N ASP A 37 21.35 9.91 21.86
CA ASP A 37 22.68 9.29 21.96
C ASP A 37 23.18 8.73 20.61
N SER A 38 22.36 8.72 19.57
CA SER A 38 22.72 8.02 18.33
C SER A 38 22.05 8.56 17.09
N LYS A 39 22.73 8.37 15.96
CA LYS A 39 22.20 8.59 14.62
C LYS A 39 22.41 7.31 13.81
N LEU A 40 21.32 6.65 13.45
CA LEU A 40 21.34 5.35 12.79
C LEU A 40 20.63 5.43 11.45
N ALA A 41 21.37 5.19 10.38
CA ALA A 41 20.77 5.00 9.06
C ALA A 41 20.05 3.65 9.02
N PHE A 42 18.90 3.61 8.35
CA PHE A 42 18.15 2.38 8.15
C PHE A 42 17.66 2.26 6.71
N GLU A 43 17.44 1.01 6.32
CA GLU A 43 16.78 0.66 5.07
C GLU A 43 15.89 -0.57 5.33
N TYR A 44 14.62 -0.46 4.96
CA TYR A 44 13.64 -1.55 5.04
C TYR A 44 12.97 -1.77 3.69
N ILE A 45 12.66 -3.03 3.42
CA ILE A 45 11.81 -3.45 2.30
C ILE A 45 10.68 -4.28 2.89
N GLY A 46 9.45 -3.78 2.78
CA GLY A 46 8.25 -4.50 3.20
C GLY A 46 7.58 -5.16 2.00
N LEU A 47 7.38 -6.48 2.03
CA LEU A 47 6.66 -7.25 1.02
C LEU A 47 5.62 -8.11 1.73
N GLY A 48 4.33 -7.82 1.50
CA GLY A 48 3.25 -8.44 2.28
C GLY A 48 3.50 -8.27 3.79
N ASP A 49 3.43 -9.40 4.51
CA ASP A 49 3.65 -9.51 5.97
C ASP A 49 5.13 -9.73 6.35
N ILE A 50 6.05 -9.58 5.39
CA ILE A 50 7.48 -9.75 5.60
C ILE A 50 8.19 -8.40 5.50
N GLU A 51 9.10 -8.16 6.44
CA GLU A 51 10.03 -7.04 6.42
C GLU A 51 11.45 -7.58 6.26
N TYR A 52 12.20 -6.94 5.36
CA TYR A 52 13.64 -7.12 5.24
C TYR A 52 14.31 -5.84 5.71
N SER A 53 15.10 -5.93 6.79
CA SER A 53 15.89 -4.84 7.33
C SER A 53 17.36 -5.03 7.01
N LYS A 54 18.08 -3.93 6.74
CA LYS A 54 19.52 -4.00 6.51
C LYS A 54 20.29 -3.74 7.80
N ASN A 55 21.00 -4.75 8.28
CA ASN A 55 21.86 -4.67 9.46
C ASN A 55 23.26 -5.20 9.11
N ASN A 56 24.32 -4.41 9.36
CA ASN A 56 25.71 -4.76 9.03
C ASN A 56 25.88 -5.26 7.57
N ASN A 57 25.26 -4.54 6.61
CA ASN A 57 25.21 -4.90 5.18
C ASN A 57 24.56 -6.24 4.83
N LYS A 58 23.89 -6.90 5.78
CA LYS A 58 23.12 -8.12 5.56
C LYS A 58 21.63 -7.83 5.71
N TRP A 59 20.83 -8.43 4.84
CA TRP A 59 19.38 -8.39 4.96
C TRP A 59 18.93 -9.41 6.01
N GLN A 60 18.16 -8.95 6.99
CA GLN A 60 17.53 -9.76 8.00
C GLN A 60 16.03 -9.77 7.75
N LYS A 61 15.43 -10.97 7.78
CA LYS A 61 13.99 -11.17 7.59
C LYS A 61 13.30 -11.14 8.95
N SER A 62 12.21 -10.40 9.07
CA SER A 62 11.34 -10.37 10.24
C SER A 62 9.86 -10.30 9.81
N SER A 63 8.96 -10.62 10.73
CA SER A 63 7.53 -10.35 10.53
C SER A 63 7.30 -8.84 10.49
N ARG A 64 6.45 -8.39 9.57
CA ARG A 64 6.08 -7.00 9.41
C ARG A 64 4.81 -6.70 10.19
N GLY A 65 4.88 -5.72 11.08
CA GLY A 65 3.68 -5.19 11.76
C GLY A 65 2.93 -4.18 10.89
N ASP A 66 1.66 -3.95 11.19
CA ASP A 66 0.86 -2.93 10.53
C ASP A 66 1.43 -1.52 10.75
N GLU A 67 2.08 -1.31 11.89
CA GLU A 67 2.80 -0.08 12.25
C GLU A 67 4.00 0.18 11.35
N ALA A 68 4.50 -0.83 10.63
CA ALA A 68 5.59 -0.64 9.66
C ALA A 68 5.06 -0.26 8.27
N ASN A 69 3.79 -0.56 7.95
CA ASN A 69 3.23 -0.35 6.62
C ASN A 69 2.64 1.05 6.44
N ILE A 70 3.27 1.89 5.61
CA ILE A 70 2.87 3.29 5.47
C ILE A 70 1.44 3.47 4.94
N PHE A 71 1.00 2.57 4.05
CA PHE A 71 -0.34 2.65 3.47
C PHE A 71 -1.41 2.32 4.51
N ILE A 72 -1.16 1.30 5.34
CA ILE A 72 -2.05 0.92 6.44
C ILE A 72 -2.10 2.01 7.52
N GLN A 73 -0.96 2.64 7.83
CA GLN A 73 -0.92 3.79 8.74
C GLN A 73 -1.80 4.94 8.22
N ILE A 74 -1.67 5.29 6.93
CA ILE A 74 -2.51 6.33 6.30
C ILE A 74 -3.99 5.94 6.36
N GLU A 75 -4.34 4.70 5.99
CA GLU A 75 -5.73 4.23 6.03
C GLU A 75 -6.33 4.31 7.43
N ARG A 76 -5.60 3.84 8.45
CA ARG A 76 -6.05 3.90 9.85
C ARG A 76 -6.29 5.33 10.32
N LEU A 77 -5.39 6.22 9.93
CA LEU A 77 -5.45 7.63 10.30
C LEU A 77 -6.64 8.35 9.66
N LEU A 78 -6.98 7.98 8.42
CA LEU A 78 -8.10 8.56 7.68
C LEU A 78 -9.44 7.85 7.91
N LYS A 79 -9.48 6.76 8.69
CA LYS A 79 -10.70 6.01 9.00
C LYS A 79 -11.68 6.77 9.91
N PHE A 80 -11.29 7.89 10.50
CA PHE A 80 -12.10 8.64 11.47
C PHE A 80 -13.01 9.71 10.84
N ASP A 81 -14.17 9.90 11.45
CA ASP A 81 -15.44 10.17 10.77
C ASP A 81 -15.75 11.64 10.42
N LYS A 82 -14.94 12.61 10.84
CA LYS A 82 -15.26 14.03 10.62
C LYS A 82 -14.05 14.85 10.20
N PHE A 83 -14.05 15.22 8.92
CA PHE A 83 -13.16 16.21 8.34
C PHE A 83 -13.86 17.57 8.32
N GLU A 84 -13.22 18.56 8.92
CA GLU A 84 -13.61 19.96 8.91
C GLU A 84 -12.79 20.68 7.83
N TYR A 85 -13.47 21.27 6.85
CA TYR A 85 -12.80 22.08 5.83
C TYR A 85 -12.40 23.44 6.42
N ILE A 86 -11.10 23.79 6.32
CA ILE A 86 -10.55 25.01 6.94
C ILE A 86 -9.97 26.02 5.94
N GLY A 87 -9.98 25.70 4.63
CA GLY A 87 -9.63 26.68 3.60
C GLY A 87 -9.21 26.09 2.25
N SER A 88 -9.19 26.92 1.21
CA SER A 88 -8.63 26.52 -0.10
C SER A 88 -8.03 27.63 -0.94
N GLU A 89 -6.83 28.09 -0.60
CA GLU A 89 -6.08 28.95 -1.54
C GLU A 89 -5.50 28.11 -2.69
N LYS A 90 -4.36 27.45 -2.45
CA LYS A 90 -3.67 26.64 -3.48
C LYS A 90 -4.06 25.15 -3.47
N GLU A 91 -4.58 24.68 -2.34
CA GLU A 91 -4.86 23.28 -2.03
C GLU A 91 -6.12 23.23 -1.18
N PHE A 92 -6.88 22.14 -1.18
CA PHE A 92 -7.95 21.96 -0.19
C PHE A 92 -7.32 21.53 1.14
N LEU A 93 -7.66 22.23 2.21
CA LEU A 93 -7.14 21.95 3.55
C LEU A 93 -8.27 21.52 4.47
N TYR A 94 -8.09 20.35 5.08
CA TYR A 94 -9.03 19.81 6.06
C TYR A 94 -8.32 19.51 7.37
N ARG A 95 -9.04 19.72 8.47
CA ARG A 95 -8.70 19.32 9.82
C ARG A 95 -9.54 18.11 10.22
N PHE A 96 -9.00 17.21 11.03
CA PHE A 96 -9.75 16.08 11.58
C PHE A 96 -9.21 15.71 12.96
N LYS A 97 -10.01 14.97 13.72
CA LYS A 97 -9.55 14.34 14.97
C LYS A 97 -8.83 13.05 14.63
N VAL A 98 -7.69 12.84 15.27
CA VAL A 98 -6.83 11.69 15.00
C VAL A 98 -6.49 10.98 16.30
N ASN A 99 -6.40 9.65 16.21
CA ASN A 99 -5.92 8.81 17.30
C ASN A 99 -4.82 7.90 16.74
N ILE A 100 -3.56 8.19 17.10
CA ILE A 100 -2.40 7.39 16.70
C ILE A 100 -1.79 6.78 17.97
N PRO A 101 -2.11 5.51 18.28
CA PRO A 101 -1.67 4.86 19.51
C PRO A 101 -0.14 4.88 19.71
N PHE A 102 0.64 4.76 18.63
CA PHE A 102 2.11 4.76 18.74
C PHE A 102 2.73 6.14 19.00
N LEU A 103 2.02 7.23 18.70
CA LEU A 103 2.49 8.59 19.03
C LEU A 103 2.15 8.99 20.47
N ALA A 104 1.01 8.53 20.98
CA ALA A 104 0.60 8.77 22.37
C ALA A 104 0.05 7.48 23.00
N PRO A 105 0.94 6.54 23.41
CA PRO A 105 0.53 5.25 23.97
C PRO A 105 -0.39 5.39 25.20
N GLY A 106 -0.24 6.46 25.98
CA GLY A 106 -1.08 6.74 27.15
C GLY A 106 -2.24 7.70 26.91
N ARG A 107 -2.47 8.19 25.67
CA ARG A 107 -3.56 9.11 25.31
C ARG A 107 -3.64 10.38 26.18
N TRP A 108 -2.50 10.89 26.62
CA TRP A 108 -2.45 11.98 27.60
C TRP A 108 -2.97 13.33 27.09
N LYS A 109 -3.12 13.49 25.76
CA LYS A 109 -3.62 14.71 25.10
C LYS A 109 -4.36 14.35 23.81
N GLU A 110 -5.36 15.16 23.46
CA GLU A 110 -6.06 15.05 22.17
C GLU A 110 -5.12 15.45 21.02
N MET A 111 -5.07 14.62 19.98
CA MET A 111 -4.29 14.88 18.78
C MET A 111 -5.18 15.44 17.67
N ILE A 112 -4.58 16.27 16.83
CA ILE A 112 -5.22 16.88 15.67
C ILE A 112 -4.51 16.42 14.40
N GLY A 113 -5.30 16.26 13.34
CA GLY A 113 -4.84 15.90 12.00
C GLY A 113 -5.11 17.01 11.01
N LEU A 114 -4.22 17.18 10.05
CA LEU A 114 -4.36 18.08 8.90
C LEU A 114 -4.07 17.28 7.63
N ILE A 115 -4.88 17.48 6.60
CA ILE A 115 -4.65 16.91 5.28
C ILE A 115 -4.75 17.99 4.22
N LYS A 116 -3.71 18.07 3.39
CA LYS A 116 -3.67 18.91 2.19
C LYS A 116 -3.99 18.05 0.98
N ILE A 117 -4.98 18.46 0.20
CA ILE A 117 -5.41 17.78 -1.03
C ILE A 117 -5.14 18.70 -2.22
N SER A 118 -4.49 18.15 -3.25
CA SER A 118 -4.20 18.86 -4.49
C SER A 118 -5.48 19.22 -5.25
N LYS A 119 -5.66 20.49 -5.62
CA LYS A 119 -6.76 20.90 -6.53
C LYS A 119 -6.63 20.33 -7.94
N ARG A 120 -5.42 19.91 -8.36
CA ARG A 120 -5.15 19.43 -9.73
C ARG A 120 -5.62 18.00 -9.97
N ASN A 121 -5.43 17.13 -9.00
CA ASN A 121 -5.67 15.68 -9.16
C ASN A 121 -6.46 15.08 -8.00
N TYR A 122 -6.89 15.89 -7.04
CA TYR A 122 -7.68 15.48 -5.88
C TYR A 122 -7.02 14.40 -5.02
N LEU A 123 -5.69 14.25 -5.13
CA LEU A 123 -4.92 13.33 -4.30
C LEU A 123 -4.31 14.07 -3.09
N PRO A 124 -4.15 13.37 -1.96
CA PRO A 124 -3.42 13.89 -0.80
C PRO A 124 -2.01 14.36 -1.21
N LYS A 125 -1.57 15.50 -0.70
CA LYS A 125 -0.19 15.99 -0.88
C LYS A 125 0.60 15.92 0.41
N MET A 126 -0.07 16.17 1.52
CA MET A 126 0.52 16.07 2.83
C MET A 126 -0.54 15.64 3.84
N ILE A 127 -0.13 14.80 4.79
CA ILE A 127 -0.90 14.47 5.97
C ILE A 127 0.00 14.75 7.16
N TRP A 128 -0.51 15.51 8.12
CA TRP A 128 0.16 15.79 9.38
C TRP A 128 -0.77 15.37 10.52
N ALA A 129 -0.22 14.75 11.55
CA ALA A 129 -0.97 14.37 12.73
C ALA A 129 -0.07 14.47 13.97
N GLY A 130 -0.57 15.09 15.03
CA GLY A 130 0.23 15.29 16.22
C GLY A 130 -0.46 16.09 17.31
N LEU A 131 0.34 16.46 18.30
CA LEU A 131 -0.08 17.38 19.35
C LEU A 131 -0.19 18.82 18.79
N PRO A 132 -1.13 19.64 19.29
CA PRO A 132 -1.27 21.02 18.82
C PRO A 132 0.01 21.88 18.94
N ASP A 133 0.87 21.55 19.90
CA ASP A 133 2.16 22.23 20.14
C ASP A 133 3.31 21.70 19.26
N SER A 134 3.06 20.74 18.37
CA SER A 134 4.06 20.07 17.52
C SER A 134 5.20 19.38 18.28
N SER A 135 5.04 19.12 19.57
CA SER A 135 6.07 18.40 20.37
C SER A 135 6.17 16.92 20.01
N VAL A 136 5.07 16.33 19.54
CA VAL A 136 4.99 14.96 19.01
C VAL A 136 4.17 15.01 17.74
N TYR A 137 4.73 14.54 16.63
CA TYR A 137 4.03 14.55 15.35
C TYR A 137 4.50 13.46 14.39
N TRP A 138 3.65 13.17 13.44
CA TRP A 138 3.91 12.38 12.25
C TRP A 138 3.46 13.21 11.04
N GLU A 139 4.36 13.40 10.10
CA GLU A 139 4.13 14.15 8.87
C GLU A 139 4.53 13.28 7.70
N ILE A 140 3.68 13.21 6.67
CA ILE A 140 3.99 12.56 5.41
C ILE A 140 3.66 13.48 4.26
N GLU A 141 4.60 13.64 3.34
CA GLU A 141 4.39 14.26 2.04
C GLU A 141 4.30 13.19 0.97
N LEU A 142 3.30 13.28 0.10
CA LEU A 142 2.97 12.26 -0.90
C LEU A 142 3.08 12.85 -2.31
N TYR A 143 3.79 12.15 -3.19
CA TYR A 143 4.07 12.64 -4.54
C TYR A 143 4.32 11.48 -5.52
N ASN A 144 4.54 11.80 -6.80
CA ASN A 144 4.83 10.81 -7.85
C ASN A 144 3.78 9.67 -7.95
N TYR A 145 2.51 10.02 -7.78
CA TYR A 145 1.40 9.09 -7.91
C TYR A 145 1.40 8.36 -9.25
N ASN A 146 1.02 7.08 -9.22
CA ASN A 146 0.84 6.22 -10.39
C ASN A 146 2.09 6.06 -11.29
N LYS A 147 3.28 6.45 -10.81
CA LYS A 147 4.53 6.09 -11.49
C LYS A 147 4.76 4.59 -11.37
N LYS A 148 5.15 3.95 -12.48
CA LYS A 148 5.59 2.55 -12.48
C LYS A 148 6.82 2.46 -11.56
N LYS A 149 6.68 1.71 -10.47
CA LYS A 149 7.70 1.47 -9.47
C LYS A 149 7.78 -0.02 -9.24
N ARG A 150 8.99 -0.53 -9.08
CA ARG A 150 9.22 -1.93 -8.75
C ARG A 150 10.04 -1.97 -7.47
N ILE A 151 9.48 -2.61 -6.45
CA ILE A 151 10.20 -2.92 -5.22
C ILE A 151 10.84 -4.27 -5.46
N GLU A 152 12.12 -4.25 -5.81
CA GLU A 152 12.88 -5.47 -6.11
C GLU A 152 13.56 -5.97 -4.84
N PHE A 153 13.31 -7.23 -4.51
CA PHE A 153 14.06 -8.00 -3.53
C PHE A 153 14.35 -9.37 -4.11
N SER A 154 15.55 -9.90 -3.86
CA SER A 154 15.93 -11.23 -4.35
C SER A 154 15.12 -12.29 -3.60
N VAL A 155 14.05 -12.75 -4.25
CA VAL A 155 13.18 -13.78 -3.71
C VAL A 155 13.92 -15.10 -3.71
N LYS A 156 14.24 -15.62 -2.52
CA LYS A 156 14.84 -16.94 -2.36
C LYS A 156 13.78 -18.05 -2.34
N ASP A 157 12.63 -17.76 -1.73
CA ASP A 157 11.61 -18.75 -1.40
C ASP A 157 10.30 -18.53 -2.17
N TRP A 158 9.69 -19.62 -2.61
CA TRP A 158 8.49 -19.62 -3.47
C TRP A 158 7.42 -20.53 -2.87
N ASN A 159 6.19 -20.03 -2.78
CA ASN A 159 5.01 -20.81 -2.37
C ASN A 159 4.28 -21.33 -3.60
N ASN A 160 3.79 -22.57 -3.53
CA ASN A 160 3.01 -23.18 -4.60
C ASN A 160 1.52 -23.18 -4.24
N TYR A 161 0.70 -22.70 -5.17
CA TYR A 161 -0.74 -22.64 -5.07
C TYR A 161 -1.35 -23.52 -6.15
N SER A 162 -2.25 -24.43 -5.76
CA SER A 162 -3.07 -25.16 -6.73
C SER A 162 -4.31 -24.33 -7.06
N LEU A 163 -4.51 -24.07 -8.35
CA LEU A 163 -5.72 -23.45 -8.89
C LEU A 163 -6.59 -24.55 -9.49
N THR A 164 -7.63 -24.92 -8.78
CA THR A 164 -8.60 -25.91 -9.26
C THR A 164 -9.72 -25.16 -9.98
N VAL A 165 -9.84 -25.39 -11.29
CA VAL A 165 -10.89 -24.79 -12.12
C VAL A 165 -11.61 -25.89 -12.88
N PRO A 166 -12.94 -26.02 -12.77
CA PRO A 166 -13.69 -26.98 -13.55
C PRO A 166 -13.48 -26.74 -15.05
N GLY A 167 -12.92 -27.74 -15.76
CA GLY A 167 -12.72 -27.68 -17.21
C GLY A 167 -11.58 -26.75 -17.66
N VAL A 168 -10.34 -26.97 -17.19
CA VAL A 168 -9.17 -26.15 -17.57
C VAL A 168 -8.90 -26.19 -19.07
N SER A 169 -9.46 -25.20 -19.78
CA SER A 169 -9.14 -24.89 -21.16
C SER A 169 -7.76 -24.21 -21.25
N SER A 170 -7.10 -24.33 -22.39
CA SER A 170 -5.83 -23.63 -22.66
C SER A 170 -5.98 -22.09 -22.60
N GLU A 171 -7.20 -21.59 -22.77
CA GLU A 171 -7.53 -20.16 -22.67
C GLU A 171 -7.44 -19.65 -21.24
N TYR A 172 -7.85 -20.47 -20.25
CA TYR A 172 -7.80 -20.10 -18.84
C TYR A 172 -6.35 -19.89 -18.36
N PHE A 173 -5.45 -20.79 -18.75
CA PHE A 173 -4.02 -20.67 -18.48
C PHE A 173 -3.41 -19.41 -19.11
N LYS A 174 -3.80 -19.07 -20.34
CA LYS A 174 -3.37 -17.83 -21.02
C LYS A 174 -3.93 -16.58 -20.34
N ALA A 175 -5.16 -16.63 -19.84
CA ALA A 175 -5.80 -15.51 -19.14
C ALA A 175 -5.09 -15.18 -17.82
N ILE A 176 -4.74 -16.20 -17.02
CA ILE A 176 -3.96 -16.01 -15.78
C ILE A 176 -2.61 -15.36 -16.09
N LYS A 177 -1.86 -15.92 -17.05
CA LYS A 177 -0.56 -15.36 -17.48
C LYS A 177 -0.69 -13.90 -17.86
N ARG A 178 -1.61 -13.59 -18.78
CA ARG A 178 -1.87 -12.23 -19.25
C ARG A 178 -2.20 -11.30 -18.08
N ARG A 179 -3.01 -11.74 -17.12
CA ARG A 179 -3.38 -10.94 -15.95
C ARG A 179 -2.16 -10.63 -15.08
N LEU A 180 -1.36 -11.64 -14.74
CA LEU A 180 -0.15 -11.51 -13.94
C LEU A 180 0.92 -10.65 -14.63
N ASP A 181 1.04 -10.78 -15.96
CA ASP A 181 1.93 -9.95 -16.79
C ASP A 181 1.48 -8.48 -16.82
N LEU A 182 0.17 -8.22 -16.95
CA LEU A 182 -0.39 -6.87 -16.91
C LEU A 182 -0.12 -6.17 -15.58
N ILE A 183 -0.13 -6.93 -14.50
CA ILE A 183 0.23 -6.42 -13.19
C ILE A 183 1.74 -6.56 -12.93
N ASP A 184 2.60 -7.00 -13.86
CA ASP A 184 4.06 -6.99 -13.65
C ASP A 184 4.50 -7.68 -12.33
N VAL A 185 3.93 -8.87 -12.08
CA VAL A 185 4.27 -9.70 -10.90
C VAL A 185 5.19 -10.84 -11.33
N ASN A 186 6.14 -11.20 -10.47
CA ASN A 186 6.98 -12.37 -10.70
C ASN A 186 6.19 -13.63 -10.35
N TYR A 187 6.04 -14.56 -11.30
CA TYR A 187 5.36 -15.83 -11.08
C TYR A 187 6.03 -16.96 -11.88
N ARG A 188 5.78 -18.20 -11.48
CA ARG A 188 6.04 -19.40 -12.27
C ARG A 188 4.73 -20.15 -12.37
N ILE A 189 4.35 -20.61 -13.55
CA ILE A 189 3.07 -21.31 -13.73
C ILE A 189 3.27 -22.55 -14.60
N LYS A 190 2.70 -23.67 -14.16
CA LYS A 190 2.75 -24.95 -14.88
C LYS A 190 1.39 -25.64 -14.83
N LYS A 191 1.02 -26.34 -15.90
CA LYS A 191 -0.17 -27.21 -15.92
C LYS A 191 0.24 -28.61 -15.45
N LYS A 192 -0.55 -29.23 -14.56
CA LYS A 192 -0.34 -30.60 -14.09
C LYS A 192 -1.70 -31.32 -14.07
N GLY A 193 -1.99 -32.10 -15.11
CA GLY A 193 -3.32 -32.69 -15.30
C GLY A 193 -4.37 -31.60 -15.51
N ASP A 194 -5.44 -31.65 -14.73
CA ASP A 194 -6.50 -30.63 -14.70
C ASP A 194 -6.21 -29.47 -13.74
N ASP A 195 -5.07 -29.48 -13.04
CA ASP A 195 -4.68 -28.40 -12.15
C ASP A 195 -3.70 -27.43 -12.80
N VAL A 196 -3.77 -26.17 -12.38
CA VAL A 196 -2.76 -25.16 -12.67
C VAL A 196 -2.00 -24.87 -11.39
N ILE A 197 -0.70 -25.17 -11.37
CA ILE A 197 0.18 -24.86 -10.24
C ILE A 197 0.81 -23.50 -10.49
N LEU A 198 0.47 -22.55 -9.63
CA LEU A 198 1.00 -21.20 -9.61
C LEU A 198 2.02 -21.09 -8.47
N ALA A 199 3.30 -20.94 -8.81
CA ALA A 199 4.35 -20.60 -7.87
C ALA A 199 4.50 -19.07 -7.80
N MET A 200 4.39 -18.52 -6.60
CA MET A 200 4.54 -17.10 -6.31
C MET A 200 5.64 -16.92 -5.27
N PRO A 201 6.32 -15.77 -5.23
CA PRO A 201 7.17 -15.39 -4.10
C PRO A 201 6.47 -15.59 -2.75
N GLU A 202 7.23 -16.00 -1.73
CA GLU A 202 6.70 -16.34 -0.39
C GLU A 202 5.87 -15.24 0.29
N TYR A 203 6.11 -13.97 -0.07
CA TYR A 203 5.44 -12.82 0.52
C TYR A 203 4.03 -12.56 -0.04
N TYR A 204 3.59 -13.32 -1.04
CA TYR A 204 2.19 -13.30 -1.48
C TYR A 204 1.42 -14.38 -0.75
N ASN A 205 0.38 -13.98 -0.02
CA ASN A 205 -0.55 -14.91 0.62
C ASN A 205 -1.71 -15.27 -0.33
N ILE A 206 -2.60 -16.16 0.12
CA ILE A 206 -3.73 -16.63 -0.69
C ILE A 206 -4.72 -15.49 -1.06
N GLU A 207 -4.86 -14.49 -0.18
CA GLU A 207 -5.75 -13.35 -0.42
C GLU A 207 -5.16 -12.38 -1.45
N ASP A 208 -3.84 -12.15 -1.42
CA ASP A 208 -3.15 -11.38 -2.45
C ASP A 208 -3.40 -11.99 -3.84
N ILE A 209 -3.26 -13.31 -3.94
CA ILE A 209 -3.43 -14.04 -5.20
C ILE A 209 -4.90 -13.98 -5.64
N ARG A 210 -5.85 -14.15 -4.71
CA ARG A 210 -7.28 -13.95 -4.98
C ARG A 210 -7.55 -12.57 -5.54
N VAL A 211 -6.99 -11.51 -4.95
CA VAL A 211 -7.15 -10.13 -5.43
C VAL A 211 -6.53 -9.95 -6.81
N MET A 212 -5.32 -10.45 -7.05
CA MET A 212 -4.62 -10.36 -8.35
C MET A 212 -5.41 -11.02 -9.48
N LEU A 213 -5.95 -12.20 -9.19
CA LEU A 213 -6.73 -13.01 -10.14
C LEU A 213 -8.22 -12.64 -10.15
N SER A 214 -8.68 -11.79 -9.23
CA SER A 214 -10.07 -11.35 -9.18
C SER A 214 -10.42 -10.58 -10.45
N ASN A 215 -11.59 -10.89 -11.00
CA ASN A 215 -12.23 -10.05 -11.99
C ASN A 215 -12.95 -8.90 -11.27
N ARG A 216 -12.78 -7.66 -11.77
CA ARG A 216 -13.53 -6.45 -11.37
C ARG A 216 -13.20 -5.80 -10.01
N ILE A 217 -12.08 -6.10 -9.36
CA ILE A 217 -11.65 -5.36 -8.16
C ILE A 217 -10.39 -4.57 -8.47
N LEU A 218 -10.59 -3.35 -9.00
CA LEU A 218 -9.66 -2.25 -8.83
C LEU A 218 -10.42 -1.24 -7.96
N ASN A 219 -10.08 -1.18 -6.68
CA ASN A 219 -10.67 -0.22 -5.74
C ASN A 219 -9.91 1.10 -5.87
N VAL A 220 -10.57 2.14 -6.35
CA VAL A 220 -10.07 3.52 -6.29
C VAL A 220 -11.24 4.40 -5.85
N TYR A 221 -10.99 5.24 -4.86
CA TYR A 221 -11.96 6.15 -4.27
C TYR A 221 -12.06 7.43 -5.12
N GLY A 222 -13.27 7.80 -5.55
CA GLY A 222 -13.59 9.13 -6.07
C GLY A 222 -14.20 9.98 -4.95
N LEU A 223 -13.84 11.26 -4.86
CA LEU A 223 -14.47 12.19 -3.94
C LEU A 223 -15.81 12.63 -4.53
N VAL A 224 -16.89 12.39 -3.79
CA VAL A 224 -18.26 12.82 -4.13
C VAL A 224 -18.78 13.71 -3.01
N GLU A 225 -19.59 14.72 -3.34
CA GLU A 225 -20.13 15.68 -2.37
C GLU A 225 -21.15 15.04 -1.41
N GLY A 226 -21.81 13.94 -1.84
CA GLY A 226 -22.72 13.14 -1.03
C GLY A 226 -22.43 11.64 -1.13
N LYS A 227 -22.71 10.90 -0.04
CA LYS A 227 -22.52 9.44 0.05
C LYS A 227 -23.29 8.65 -1.03
N GLU A 228 -24.37 9.23 -1.55
CA GLU A 228 -25.31 8.61 -2.48
C GLU A 228 -24.81 8.64 -3.94
N ASP A 229 -23.86 9.53 -4.25
CA ASP A 229 -23.33 9.74 -5.61
C ASP A 229 -22.08 8.90 -5.90
N ALA A 230 -21.62 8.11 -4.92
CA ALA A 230 -20.42 7.28 -5.01
C ALA A 230 -20.62 6.16 -6.04
N ASN A 231 -20.09 6.34 -7.25
CA ASN A 231 -20.13 5.34 -8.33
C ASN A 231 -18.72 4.88 -8.76
N LYS A 232 -18.65 3.63 -9.25
CA LYS A 232 -17.39 2.90 -9.55
C LYS A 232 -16.97 3.07 -11.01
N VAL A 233 -15.86 3.75 -11.29
CA VAL A 233 -15.29 3.88 -12.65
C VAL A 233 -13.75 3.74 -12.63
N GLY A 234 -13.16 3.07 -13.62
CA GLY A 234 -11.70 2.93 -13.77
C GLY A 234 -11.23 3.27 -15.19
N TYR A 235 -10.02 3.83 -15.32
CA TYR A 235 -9.46 4.33 -16.59
C TYR A 235 -8.15 3.63 -16.98
N LEU A 236 -7.86 3.52 -18.29
CA LEU A 236 -6.59 3.02 -18.82
C LEU A 236 -5.48 4.08 -18.78
N LYS A 237 -4.23 3.59 -18.75
CA LYS A 237 -3.03 4.44 -18.84
C LYS A 237 -3.04 5.25 -20.15
N GLY A 238 -3.00 6.58 -20.01
CA GLY A 238 -2.81 7.51 -21.13
C GLY A 238 -4.09 8.07 -21.74
N ASP A 239 -5.27 7.63 -21.27
CA ASP A 239 -6.54 8.18 -21.74
C ASP A 239 -7.55 8.28 -20.59
N ILE A 240 -7.78 9.51 -20.14
CA ILE A 240 -8.72 9.85 -19.05
C ILE A 240 -10.19 9.78 -19.49
N ASN A 241 -10.48 9.55 -20.78
CA ASN A 241 -11.83 9.57 -21.32
C ASN A 241 -12.41 8.17 -21.59
N MET A 242 -11.65 7.10 -21.37
CA MET A 242 -12.06 5.75 -21.79
C MET A 242 -12.00 4.74 -20.62
N PRO A 243 -13.15 4.33 -20.05
CA PRO A 243 -13.17 3.38 -18.96
C PRO A 243 -12.92 1.93 -19.42
N LEU A 244 -12.27 1.13 -18.56
CA LEU A 244 -12.04 -0.30 -18.78
C LEU A 244 -13.28 -1.13 -18.43
N LEU A 245 -13.93 -1.70 -19.44
CA LEU A 245 -14.89 -2.80 -19.28
C LEU A 245 -14.24 -4.10 -19.74
N SER A 246 -14.07 -5.06 -18.83
CA SER A 246 -13.72 -6.45 -19.16
C SER A 246 -14.86 -7.38 -18.72
N LEU A 247 -15.38 -8.15 -19.69
CA LEU A 247 -16.62 -8.93 -19.64
C LEU A 247 -16.40 -10.41 -19.30
N PHE A 248 -15.61 -10.73 -18.27
CA PHE A 248 -15.52 -12.13 -17.81
C PHE A 248 -15.65 -12.25 -16.29
N SER A 249 -16.32 -13.29 -15.82
CA SER A 249 -16.54 -13.66 -14.40
C SER A 249 -16.08 -15.09 -14.17
N PHE A 250 -15.28 -15.36 -13.14
CA PHE A 250 -14.80 -16.71 -12.81
C PHE A 250 -14.79 -16.96 -11.29
N SER A 251 -15.02 -18.20 -10.89
CA SER A 251 -14.83 -18.71 -9.52
C SER A 251 -13.57 -19.58 -9.45
N ILE A 252 -12.62 -19.26 -8.57
CA ILE A 252 -11.34 -19.99 -8.44
C ILE A 252 -11.25 -20.53 -7.01
N GLN A 253 -10.99 -21.83 -6.85
CA GLN A 253 -10.62 -22.43 -5.57
C GLN A 253 -9.10 -22.54 -5.45
N PHE A 254 -8.58 -22.21 -4.26
CA PHE A 254 -7.15 -22.17 -3.97
C PHE A 254 -6.81 -23.14 -2.84
N THR A 255 -5.77 -23.94 -3.04
CA THR A 255 -5.19 -24.80 -2.00
C THR A 255 -3.70 -24.51 -1.88
N HIS A 256 -3.23 -24.16 -0.68
CA HIS A 256 -1.80 -23.99 -0.40
C HIS A 256 -1.15 -25.38 -0.30
N LEU A 257 -0.08 -25.60 -1.06
CA LEU A 257 0.67 -26.86 -1.03
C LEU A 257 1.89 -26.67 -0.15
N SER A 258 1.94 -27.38 0.98
CA SER A 258 3.10 -27.46 1.89
C SER A 258 4.24 -28.25 1.27
#